data_AF-A0A0B7BA07-F1
#
_entry.id   AF-A0A0B7BA07-F1
#
_cell.length_a   1.000
_cell.length_b   1.000
_cell.length_c   1.000
_cell.angle_alpha   90.00
_cell.angle_beta   90.00
_cell.angle_gamma   90.00
#
_symmetry.space_group_name_H-M   'P 1'
#
loop_
_entity.id
_entity.type
_entity.pdbx_description
1 polymer ?
#
loop_
_entity_poly.entity_id
_entity_poly.type
_entity_poly.pdbx_seq_one_letter_code
_entity_poly.pdbx_strand_id
1 'polypeptide(L)'
;MAIANMKTIQRCFLQSQQWIKLFSGKNSRRSVSVSTEKSQERVAHNATHSDAPLKGIKVLDLSRILAGPYCTMILGDMGADIIKVEKPGVGDDTRIWGPPFIGTESCYYLCVNRNKKSVTINMKKPAGVKLIKS
;
A
#
# COMPACT_ATOMS: atom_id res chain seq x y z
N MET A 1 -27.56 -3.43 25.14
CA MET A 1 -27.99 -2.15 24.53
C MET A 1 -27.88 -1.07 25.61
N ALA A 2 -26.69 -0.47 25.76
CA ALA A 2 -26.44 0.52 26.81
C ALA A 2 -26.61 1.92 26.22
N ILE A 3 -27.66 2.63 26.64
CA ILE A 3 -27.91 4.02 26.27
C ILE A 3 -26.99 4.88 27.14
N ALA A 4 -25.93 5.43 26.55
CA ALA A 4 -25.10 6.43 27.21
C ALA A 4 -25.89 7.75 27.33
N ASN A 5 -25.99 8.26 28.56
CA ASN A 5 -26.72 9.48 28.90
C ASN A 5 -26.09 10.71 28.22
N MET A 6 -26.94 11.55 27.61
CA MET A 6 -26.57 12.76 26.86
C MET A 6 -25.70 13.74 27.65
N LYS A 7 -25.79 13.72 28.99
CA LYS A 7 -24.97 14.54 29.89
C LYS A 7 -23.49 14.13 29.93
N THR A 8 -23.16 12.88 29.62
CA THR A 8 -21.78 12.37 29.63
C THR A 8 -21.03 12.79 28.36
N ILE A 9 -21.72 12.81 27.22
CA ILE A 9 -21.16 13.23 25.92
C ILE A 9 -20.85 14.74 25.93
N GLN A 10 -21.71 15.54 26.57
CA GLN A 10 -21.54 16.99 26.65
C GLN A 10 -20.35 17.40 27.54
N ARG A 11 -19.98 16.60 28.55
CA ARG A 11 -18.78 16.83 29.38
C ARG A 11 -17.48 16.55 28.63
N CYS A 12 -17.41 15.48 27.83
CA CYS A 12 -16.23 15.21 26.99
C CYS A 12 -16.02 16.30 25.93
N PHE A 13 -17.09 16.83 25.34
CA PHE A 13 -16.98 17.92 24.36
C PHE A 13 -16.43 19.21 24.98
N LEU A 14 -16.91 19.60 26.17
CA LEU A 14 -16.44 20.82 26.85
C LEU A 14 -14.98 20.70 27.36
N GLN A 15 -14.52 19.51 27.73
CA GLN A 15 -13.13 19.28 28.15
C GLN A 15 -12.14 19.33 26.97
N SER A 16 -12.59 19.01 25.75
CA SER A 16 -11.78 19.12 24.53
C SER A 16 -11.55 20.57 24.05
N GLN A 17 -12.46 21.49 24.37
CA GLN A 17 -12.37 22.90 23.97
C GLN A 17 -11.37 23.71 24.82
N GLN A 18 -10.95 23.18 25.97
CA GLN A 18 -9.99 23.84 26.86
C GLN A 18 -8.54 23.67 26.39
N TRP A 19 -8.27 22.66 25.55
CA TRP A 19 -6.95 22.41 24.97
C TRP A 19 -6.61 23.30 23.77
N ILE A 20 -7.62 23.75 23.01
CA ILE A 20 -7.41 24.58 21.81
C ILE A 20 -6.91 25.99 22.16
N LYS A 21 -7.26 26.52 23.35
CA LYS A 21 -6.78 27.84 23.82
C LYS A 21 -5.33 27.84 24.32
N LEU A 22 -4.76 26.67 24.67
CA LEU A 22 -3.38 26.55 25.14
C LEU A 22 -2.34 26.55 24.00
N PHE A 23 -2.75 26.28 22.76
CA PHE A 23 -1.86 26.25 21.58
C PHE A 23 -1.94 27.50 20.68
N SER A 24 -2.73 28.52 21.06
CA SER A 24 -2.78 29.81 20.34
C SER A 24 -1.62 30.74 20.72
N GLY A 25 -0.39 30.22 20.67
CA GLY A 25 0.84 31.01 20.78
C GLY A 25 1.11 31.79 19.49
N LYS A 26 1.19 33.11 19.62
CA LYS A 26 1.41 34.12 18.57
C LYS A 26 2.46 33.68 17.52
N ASN A 27 2.01 33.50 16.28
CA ASN A 27 2.90 33.31 15.14
C ASN A 27 3.50 34.67 14.74
N SER A 28 4.63 35.02 15.34
CA SER A 28 5.48 36.14 14.91
C SER A 28 6.04 35.79 13.53
N ARG A 29 5.57 36.51 12.50
CA ARG A 29 6.11 36.43 11.14
C ARG A 29 7.57 36.86 11.19
N ARG A 30 8.49 35.90 11.31
CA ARG A 30 9.86 36.06 10.84
C ARG A 30 9.86 35.79 9.35
N SER A 31 10.03 36.85 8.57
CA SER A 31 10.38 36.74 7.16
C SER A 31 11.71 36.00 7.06
N VAL A 32 11.67 34.74 6.62
CA VAL A 32 12.88 34.01 6.23
C VAL A 32 13.26 34.55 4.86
N SER A 33 14.29 35.36 4.82
CA SER A 33 14.98 35.70 3.57
C SER A 33 15.60 34.43 3.02
N VAL A 34 15.04 33.91 1.92
CA VAL A 34 15.62 32.80 1.16
C VAL A 34 16.87 33.33 0.49
N SER A 35 18.02 33.10 1.11
CA SER A 35 19.32 33.21 0.45
C SER A 35 19.40 32.11 -0.60
N THR A 36 19.47 32.51 -1.86
CA THR A 36 19.80 31.65 -3.00
C THR A 36 21.24 31.18 -2.86
N GLU A 37 21.45 30.09 -2.15
CA GLU A 37 22.72 29.37 -2.18
C GLU A 37 22.53 28.01 -2.85
N LYS A 38 23.30 27.84 -3.92
CA LYS A 38 23.47 26.64 -4.74
C LYS A 38 23.61 25.39 -3.85
N SER A 39 22.53 24.64 -3.71
CA SER A 39 22.57 23.26 -3.24
C SER A 39 22.51 22.34 -4.46
N GLN A 40 23.71 22.09 -4.97
CA GLN A 40 24.17 20.84 -5.58
C GLN A 40 23.08 19.81 -5.90
N GLU A 41 22.92 19.59 -7.20
CA GLU A 41 22.66 18.29 -7.83
C GLU A 41 21.67 17.38 -7.07
N ARG A 42 20.37 17.55 -7.37
CA ARG A 42 19.46 16.41 -7.26
C ARG A 42 19.94 15.38 -8.27
N VAL A 43 20.81 14.48 -7.82
CA VAL A 43 21.04 13.22 -8.52
C VAL A 43 19.68 12.56 -8.55
N ALA A 44 18.99 12.69 -9.68
CA ALA A 44 17.92 11.78 -10.01
C ALA A 44 18.60 10.41 -10.04
N HIS A 45 18.49 9.67 -8.92
CA HIS A 45 18.76 8.24 -8.91
C HIS A 45 17.69 7.63 -9.80
N ASN A 46 17.91 7.70 -11.11
CA ASN A 46 17.42 6.70 -12.04
C ASN A 46 18.20 5.44 -11.64
N ALA A 47 17.75 4.80 -10.56
CA ALA A 47 18.20 3.49 -10.19
C ALA A 47 17.74 2.59 -11.34
N THR A 48 18.58 2.44 -12.34
CA THR A 48 18.50 1.32 -13.27
C THR A 48 18.39 0.09 -12.38
N HIS A 49 17.47 -0.83 -12.71
CA HIS A 49 17.24 -2.05 -11.93
C HIS A 49 18.50 -2.92 -11.68
N SER A 50 19.70 -2.49 -12.09
CA SER A 50 21.01 -3.09 -11.81
C SER A 50 21.33 -3.32 -10.35
N ASP A 51 20.94 -2.41 -9.45
CA ASP A 51 21.47 -2.43 -8.08
C ASP A 51 20.41 -2.82 -7.03
N ALA A 52 19.24 -3.31 -7.48
CA ALA A 52 18.19 -3.73 -6.57
C ALA A 52 18.58 -5.02 -5.83
N PRO A 53 18.38 -5.12 -4.50
CA PRO A 53 18.87 -6.25 -3.69
C PRO A 53 18.38 -7.64 -4.15
N LEU A 54 17.20 -7.72 -4.74
CA LEU A 54 16.61 -8.98 -5.25
C LEU A 54 16.54 -9.04 -6.77
N LYS A 55 17.35 -8.23 -7.47
CA LYS A 55 17.42 -8.28 -8.93
C LYS A 55 17.72 -9.69 -9.42
N GLY A 56 16.94 -10.15 -10.40
CA GLY A 56 17.13 -11.46 -11.04
C GLY A 56 16.49 -12.62 -10.28
N ILE A 57 15.98 -12.38 -9.07
CA ILE A 57 15.17 -13.37 -8.35
C ILE A 57 13.76 -13.36 -8.92
N LYS A 58 13.27 -14.53 -9.30
CA LYS A 58 11.89 -14.74 -9.74
C LYS A 58 11.10 -15.41 -8.63
N VAL A 59 9.92 -14.87 -8.31
CA VAL A 59 9.04 -15.40 -7.27
C VAL A 59 7.67 -15.72 -7.87
N LEU A 60 7.23 -16.96 -7.67
CA LEU A 60 5.87 -17.38 -7.99
C LEU A 60 4.97 -17.17 -6.78
N ASP A 61 4.06 -16.19 -6.86
CA ASP A 61 3.14 -15.82 -5.80
C ASP A 61 1.79 -16.56 -5.97
N LEU A 62 1.56 -17.60 -5.17
CA LEU A 62 0.30 -18.36 -5.11
C LEU A 62 -0.62 -17.90 -3.97
N SER A 63 -0.28 -16.79 -3.33
CA SER A 63 -0.97 -16.31 -2.13
C SER A 63 -2.20 -15.46 -2.45
N ARG A 64 -3.04 -15.26 -1.42
CA ARG A 64 -4.29 -14.50 -1.51
C ARG A 64 -4.48 -13.57 -0.31
N ILE A 65 -5.39 -12.62 -0.47
CA ILE A 65 -5.88 -11.73 0.58
C ILE A 65 -4.83 -10.70 1.01
N LEU A 66 -4.01 -10.98 2.03
CA LEU A 66 -3.19 -9.95 2.65
C LEU A 66 -1.77 -10.40 2.97
N ALA A 67 -1.59 -11.34 3.90
CA ALA A 67 -0.26 -11.64 4.45
C ALA A 67 0.75 -12.07 3.37
N GLY A 68 0.36 -13.01 2.50
CA GLY A 68 1.19 -13.44 1.39
C GLY A 68 1.41 -12.34 0.35
N PRO A 69 0.35 -11.68 -0.16
CA PRO A 69 0.52 -10.59 -1.11
C PRO A 69 1.40 -9.45 -0.59
N TYR A 70 1.29 -9.12 0.70
CA TYR A 70 2.13 -8.11 1.34
C TYR A 70 3.60 -8.53 1.39
N CYS A 71 3.88 -9.79 1.75
CA CYS A 71 5.24 -10.33 1.75
C CYS A 71 5.88 -10.25 0.36
N THR A 72 5.20 -10.77 -0.66
CA THR A 72 5.74 -10.79 -2.04
C THR A 72 5.80 -9.40 -2.68
N MET A 73 4.94 -8.46 -2.24
CA MET A 73 5.04 -7.05 -2.62
C MET A 73 6.35 -6.44 -2.13
N ILE A 74 6.76 -6.68 -0.88
CA ILE A 74 8.05 -6.19 -0.36
C ILE A 74 9.21 -6.78 -1.18
N LEU A 75 9.14 -8.06 -1.56
CA LEU A 75 10.15 -8.67 -2.43
C LEU A 75 10.21 -7.97 -3.80
N GLY A 76 9.06 -7.64 -4.39
CA GLY A 76 8.97 -6.88 -5.64
C GLY A 76 9.51 -5.46 -5.50
N ASP A 77 9.23 -4.78 -4.38
CA ASP A 77 9.79 -3.46 -4.06
C ASP A 77 11.33 -3.50 -3.96
N MET A 78 11.91 -4.64 -3.54
CA MET A 78 13.36 -4.89 -3.51
C MET A 78 13.94 -5.37 -4.86
N GLY A 79 13.12 -5.40 -5.92
CA GLY A 79 13.54 -5.68 -7.30
C GLY A 79 13.38 -7.12 -7.78
N ALA A 80 12.67 -7.97 -7.04
CA ALA A 80 12.32 -9.31 -7.51
C ALA A 80 11.24 -9.27 -8.60
N ASP A 81 11.34 -10.20 -9.56
CA ASP A 81 10.31 -10.42 -10.57
C ASP A 81 9.19 -11.30 -10.00
N ILE A 82 8.06 -10.68 -9.63
CA ILE A 82 6.93 -11.38 -9.03
C ILE A 82 5.88 -11.75 -10.10
N ILE A 83 5.55 -13.04 -10.18
CA ILE A 83 4.44 -13.57 -10.98
C ILE A 83 3.36 -14.07 -10.03
N LYS A 84 2.26 -13.31 -9.93
CA LYS A 84 1.06 -13.70 -9.16
C LYS A 84 0.19 -14.62 -10.00
N VAL A 85 -0.13 -15.78 -9.46
CA VAL A 85 -1.04 -16.75 -10.07
C VAL A 85 -2.42 -16.64 -9.45
N GLU A 86 -3.42 -16.41 -10.29
CA GLU A 86 -4.79 -16.19 -9.83
C GLU A 86 -5.79 -17.16 -10.48
N LYS A 87 -7.00 -17.20 -9.92
CA LYS A 87 -8.10 -18.02 -10.46
C LYS A 87 -8.58 -17.41 -11.78
N PRO A 88 -8.75 -18.19 -12.86
CA PRO A 88 -9.39 -17.71 -14.08
C PRO A 88 -10.78 -17.13 -13.81
N GLY A 89 -11.11 -16.01 -14.46
CA GLY A 89 -12.41 -15.33 -14.40
C GLY A 89 -12.65 -14.48 -13.14
N VAL A 90 -12.15 -14.91 -11.98
CA VAL A 90 -12.41 -14.22 -10.69
C VAL A 90 -11.19 -13.48 -10.15
N GLY A 91 -9.99 -14.04 -10.31
CA GLY A 91 -8.77 -13.49 -9.72
C GLY A 91 -8.63 -13.80 -8.22
N ASP A 92 -7.89 -12.94 -7.53
CA ASP A 92 -7.84 -12.81 -6.07
C ASP A 92 -9.16 -12.26 -5.53
N ASP A 93 -9.65 -12.81 -4.42
CA ASP A 93 -10.95 -12.44 -3.85
C ASP A 93 -10.98 -10.95 -3.45
N THR A 94 -9.82 -10.35 -3.15
CA THR A 94 -9.71 -8.94 -2.77
C THR A 94 -9.92 -7.95 -3.91
N ARG A 95 -9.92 -8.38 -5.18
CA ARG A 95 -10.16 -7.48 -6.34
C ARG A 95 -11.52 -6.79 -6.29
N ILE A 96 -12.50 -7.45 -5.67
CA ILE A 96 -13.87 -6.94 -5.51
C ILE A 96 -14.14 -6.37 -4.11
N TRP A 97 -13.18 -6.44 -3.18
CA TRP A 97 -13.37 -5.97 -1.80
C TRP A 97 -13.20 -4.46 -1.72
N GLY A 98 -14.28 -3.71 -1.89
CA GLY A 98 -14.31 -2.27 -1.64
C GLY A 98 -15.58 -1.85 -0.90
N PRO A 99 -15.87 -0.55 -0.80
CA PRO A 99 -15.09 0.60 -1.30
C PRO A 99 -13.83 0.93 -0.46
N PRO A 100 -12.88 1.75 -0.97
CA PRO A 100 -12.89 2.46 -2.26
C PRO A 100 -12.37 1.63 -3.46
N PHE A 101 -12.77 2.03 -4.67
CA PHE A 101 -12.35 1.45 -5.94
C PHE A 101 -11.64 2.51 -6.81
N ILE A 102 -10.66 2.07 -7.60
CA ILE A 102 -10.05 2.86 -8.68
C ILE A 102 -10.40 2.15 -10.00
N GLY A 103 -11.31 2.74 -10.77
CA GLY A 103 -11.89 2.06 -11.93
C GLY A 103 -12.63 0.79 -11.50
N THR A 104 -12.26 -0.35 -12.06
CA THR A 104 -12.84 -1.67 -11.74
C THR A 104 -12.12 -2.40 -10.62
N GLU A 105 -10.98 -1.89 -10.14
CA GLU A 105 -10.13 -2.58 -9.17
C GLU A 105 -10.32 -2.03 -7.76
N SER A 106 -10.38 -2.91 -6.78
CA SER A 106 -10.38 -2.54 -5.37
C SER A 106 -9.06 -1.87 -4.97
N CYS A 107 -9.14 -0.77 -4.21
CA CYS A 107 -7.97 -0.18 -3.57
C CYS A 107 -7.27 -1.18 -2.63
N TYR A 108 -8.01 -2.08 -1.98
CA TYR A 108 -7.45 -3.12 -1.13
C TYR A 108 -6.48 -4.01 -1.94
N TYR A 109 -6.93 -4.48 -3.10
CA TYR A 109 -6.10 -5.29 -3.99
C TYR A 109 -4.87 -4.51 -4.48
N LEU A 110 -5.07 -3.28 -4.93
CA LEU A 110 -4.00 -2.44 -5.50
C LEU A 110 -2.90 -2.14 -4.48
N CYS A 111 -3.25 -1.90 -3.21
CA CYS A 111 -2.31 -1.57 -2.14
C CYS A 111 -1.25 -2.66 -1.89
N VAL A 112 -1.57 -3.93 -2.15
CA VAL A 112 -0.70 -5.08 -1.83
C VAL A 112 -0.25 -5.90 -3.04
N ASN A 113 -0.51 -5.41 -4.27
CA ASN A 113 -0.16 -6.11 -5.51
C ASN A 113 0.55 -5.23 -6.56
N ARG A 114 1.05 -4.05 -6.18
CA ARG A 114 2.01 -3.31 -7.02
C ARG A 114 3.29 -4.12 -7.26
N ASN A 115 4.01 -3.82 -8.33
CA ASN A 115 5.25 -4.50 -8.73
C ASN A 115 5.10 -6.00 -9.03
N LYS A 116 3.87 -6.47 -9.32
CA LYS A 116 3.59 -7.85 -9.71
C LYS A 116 3.01 -7.92 -11.11
N LYS A 117 3.39 -8.96 -11.85
CA LYS A 117 2.66 -9.40 -13.05
C LYS A 117 1.62 -10.43 -12.63
N SER A 118 0.44 -10.40 -13.23
CA SER A 118 -0.64 -11.35 -12.93
C SER A 118 -0.90 -12.27 -14.12
N VAL A 119 -1.07 -13.56 -13.82
CA VAL A 119 -1.52 -14.59 -14.77
C VAL A 119 -2.59 -15.44 -14.12
N THR A 120 -3.52 -15.94 -14.91
CA THR A 120 -4.55 -16.85 -14.40
C THR A 120 -4.23 -18.29 -14.75
N ILE A 121 -4.21 -19.19 -13.76
CA ILE A 121 -3.99 -20.64 -13.97
C ILE A 121 -5.02 -21.43 -13.18
N ASN A 122 -5.67 -22.39 -13.84
CA ASN A 122 -6.52 -23.34 -13.16
C ASN A 122 -5.71 -24.49 -12.55
N MET A 123 -5.35 -24.35 -11.27
CA MET A 123 -4.58 -25.35 -10.52
C MET A 123 -5.35 -26.65 -10.22
N LYS A 124 -6.67 -26.69 -10.47
CA LYS A 124 -7.45 -27.93 -10.33
C LYS A 124 -7.29 -28.86 -11.54
N LYS A 125 -6.71 -28.39 -12.65
CA LYS A 125 -6.46 -29.18 -13.85
C LYS A 125 -5.03 -29.70 -13.83
N PRO A 126 -4.77 -30.96 -14.23
CA PRO A 126 -3.41 -31.52 -14.29
C PRO A 126 -2.43 -30.65 -15.09
N ALA A 127 -2.88 -30.06 -16.19
CA ALA A 127 -2.08 -29.14 -17.00
C ALA A 127 -1.64 -27.88 -16.23
N GLY A 128 -2.51 -27.31 -15.39
CA GLY A 128 -2.17 -26.16 -14.56
C GLY A 128 -1.17 -26.51 -13.46
N VAL A 129 -1.30 -27.69 -12.85
CA VAL A 129 -0.31 -28.20 -11.88
C VAL A 129 1.05 -28.44 -12.55
N LYS A 130 1.07 -29.00 -13.76
CA LYS A 130 2.29 -29.22 -14.54
C LYS A 130 3.00 -27.90 -14.84
N LEU A 131 2.27 -26.86 -15.21
CA LEU A 131 2.82 -25.54 -15.51
C LEU A 131 3.44 -24.85 -14.28
N ILE A 132 2.91 -25.08 -13.08
CA ILE A 132 3.47 -24.50 -11.84
C ILE A 132 4.74 -25.23 -11.40
N LYS A 133 4.87 -26.52 -11.72
CA LYS A 133 6.00 -27.37 -11.31
C LYS A 133 7.17 -27.37 -12.30
N SER A 134 7.02 -26.72 -13.46
CA SER A 134 8.03 -26.70 -14.54
C SER A 134 9.20 -25.78 -14.24
#